data_AF-A0A1A3C698-F1
#
_entry.id   AF-A0A1A3C698-F1
#
_cell.length_a   1.000
_cell.length_b   1.000
_cell.length_c   1.000
_cell.angle_alpha   90.00
_cell.angle_beta   90.00
_cell.angle_gamma   90.00
#
_symmetry.space_group_name_H-M   'P 1'
#
loop_
_entity.id
_entity.type
_entity.pdbx_description
1 polymer ?
#
loop_
_entity_poly.entity_id
_entity_poly.type
_entity_poly.pdbx_seq_one_letter_code
_entity_poly.pdbx_strand_id
1 'polypeptide(L)'
;MISGPLAMLAILFDRLGRCESAATVMGFGDVPSSRLVFPEVDAAIAHLREVLDDEHDEHLSGTGAQMSTAAMVTFALDHIERLSRTLE
;
A
#
# COMPACT_ATOMS: atom_id res chain seq x y z
N MET A 1 13.85 -3.74 -6.70
CA MET A 1 12.96 -3.94 -7.86
C MET A 1 11.55 -4.44 -7.47
N ILE A 2 11.19 -4.55 -6.17
CA ILE A 2 9.86 -5.01 -5.74
C ILE A 2 8.90 -3.87 -5.33
N SER A 3 9.41 -2.67 -5.02
CA SER A 3 8.61 -1.53 -4.56
C SER A 3 7.59 -1.05 -5.59
N GLY A 4 7.90 -1.08 -6.89
CA GLY A 4 6.97 -0.69 -7.95
C GLY A 4 5.71 -1.57 -8.00
N PRO A 5 5.85 -2.90 -8.13
CA PRO A 5 4.71 -3.83 -8.00
C PRO A 5 3.91 -3.67 -6.71
N LEU A 6 4.57 -3.39 -5.58
CA LEU A 6 3.90 -3.16 -4.30
C LEU A 6 3.13 -1.84 -4.26
N ALA A 7 3.66 -0.76 -4.85
CA ALA A 7 2.93 0.50 -5.00
C ALA A 7 1.66 0.31 -5.84
N MET A 8 1.74 -0.46 -6.94
CA MET A 8 0.57 -0.83 -7.73
C MET A 8 -0.45 -1.67 -6.95
N LEU A 9 0.02 -2.60 -6.11
CA LEU A 9 -0.87 -3.37 -5.25
C LEU A 9 -1.55 -2.49 -4.19
N ALA A 10 -0.83 -1.53 -3.62
CA ALA A 10 -1.39 -0.56 -2.68
C ALA A 10 -2.48 0.30 -3.33
N ILE A 11 -2.28 0.77 -4.57
CA ILE A 11 -3.33 1.46 -5.35
C ILE A 11 -4.56 0.57 -5.54
N LEU A 12 -4.37 -0.72 -5.81
CA LEU A 12 -5.49 -1.66 -5.93
C LEU A 12 -6.24 -1.81 -4.60
N PHE A 13 -5.52 -1.97 -3.49
CA PHE A 13 -6.13 -2.08 -2.16
C PHE A 13 -6.91 -0.82 -1.79
N ASP A 14 -6.39 0.35 -2.10
CA ASP A 14 -7.06 1.64 -1.89
C ASP A 14 -8.41 1.68 -2.62
N ARG A 15 -8.41 1.34 -3.91
CA ARG A 15 -9.64 1.28 -4.73
C ARG A 15 -10.66 0.23 -4.27
N LEU A 16 -10.21 -0.81 -3.56
CA LEU A 16 -11.06 -1.84 -2.96
C LEU A 16 -11.53 -1.46 -1.54
N GLY A 17 -11.24 -0.25 -1.05
CA GLY A 17 -11.62 0.22 0.28
C GLY A 17 -10.80 -0.41 1.41
N ARG A 18 -9.66 -1.02 1.10
CA ARG A 18 -8.73 -1.62 2.08
C ARG A 18 -7.65 -0.62 2.46
N CYS A 19 -8.08 0.56 2.90
CA CYS A 19 -7.22 1.73 3.10
C CYS A 19 -6.06 1.47 4.07
N GLU A 20 -6.27 0.77 5.19
CA GLU A 20 -5.17 0.48 6.13
C GLU A 20 -4.08 -0.38 5.49
N SER A 21 -4.49 -1.47 4.82
CA SER A 21 -3.56 -2.35 4.10
C SER A 21 -2.85 -1.61 2.96
N ALA A 22 -3.58 -0.73 2.27
CA ALA A 22 -3.03 0.11 1.22
C ALA A 22 -1.96 1.07 1.77
N ALA A 23 -2.23 1.78 2.86
CA ALA A 23 -1.26 2.68 3.50
C ALA A 23 0.00 1.95 3.96
N THR A 24 -0.15 0.77 4.58
CA THR A 24 1.00 -0.05 4.98
C THR A 24 1.83 -0.52 3.77
N VAL A 25 1.21 -1.01 2.69
CA VAL A 25 1.97 -1.42 1.50
C VAL A 25 2.58 -0.21 0.78
N MET A 26 1.86 0.92 0.74
CA MET A 26 2.33 2.15 0.11
C MET A 26 3.59 2.68 0.79
N GLY A 27 3.68 2.61 2.12
CA GLY A 27 4.89 3.01 2.85
C GLY A 27 6.18 2.27 2.43
N PHE A 28 6.07 1.03 1.94
CA PHE A 28 7.20 0.29 1.36
C PHE A 28 7.36 0.57 -0.15
N GLY A 29 6.23 0.71 -0.84
CA GLY A 29 6.16 0.91 -2.28
C GLY A 29 6.62 2.29 -2.75
N ASP A 30 6.44 3.30 -1.90
CA ASP A 30 6.68 4.72 -2.20
C ASP A 30 8.17 5.06 -2.26
N VAL A 31 8.72 4.87 -3.46
CA VAL A 31 10.08 5.27 -3.82
C VAL A 31 10.06 6.13 -5.08
N PRO A 32 11.08 6.97 -5.35
CA PRO A 32 11.08 7.88 -6.50
C PRO A 32 10.82 7.18 -7.85
N SER A 33 11.34 5.97 -8.03
CA SER A 33 11.11 5.20 -9.25
C SER A 33 9.69 4.66 -9.37
N SER A 34 8.99 4.40 -8.26
CA SER A 34 7.58 3.99 -8.29
C SER A 34 6.67 5.14 -8.70
N ARG A 35 6.87 6.36 -8.15
CA ARG A 35 6.13 7.56 -8.51
C ARG A 35 6.33 7.95 -9.98
N LEU A 36 7.54 7.75 -10.50
CA LEU A 36 7.84 8.01 -11.91
C LEU A 36 7.09 7.06 -12.85
N VAL A 37 6.93 5.80 -12.47
CA VAL A 37 6.30 4.77 -13.31
C VAL A 37 4.78 4.75 -13.13
N PHE A 38 4.30 5.07 -11.93
CA PHE A 38 2.90 4.99 -11.53
C PHE A 38 2.46 6.36 -10.99
N PRO A 39 2.00 7.28 -11.86
CA PRO A 39 1.57 8.61 -11.45
C PRO A 39 0.37 8.58 -10.48
N GLU A 40 -0.37 7.47 -10.42
CA GLU A 40 -1.48 7.25 -9.49
C GLU A 40 -1.03 7.16 -8.02
N VAL A 41 0.27 6.99 -7.74
CA VAL A 41 0.80 6.92 -6.36
C VAL A 41 0.45 8.17 -5.57
N ASP A 42 0.61 9.36 -6.15
CA ASP A 42 0.32 10.63 -5.46
C ASP A 42 -1.17 10.77 -5.12
N ALA A 43 -2.03 10.34 -6.04
CA ALA A 43 -3.48 10.36 -5.83
C ALA A 43 -3.92 9.35 -4.76
N ALA A 44 -3.34 8.15 -4.75
CA ALA A 44 -3.62 7.14 -3.73
C ALA A 44 -3.16 7.60 -2.34
N ILE A 45 -1.96 8.19 -2.21
CA ILE A 45 -1.50 8.75 -0.93
C ILE A 45 -2.43 9.86 -0.45
N ALA A 46 -2.88 10.75 -1.33
CA ALA A 46 -3.81 11.81 -0.97
C ALA A 46 -5.16 11.24 -0.47
N HIS A 47 -5.71 10.24 -1.16
CA HIS A 47 -6.96 9.60 -0.76
C HIS A 47 -6.83 8.84 0.58
N LEU A 48 -5.72 8.14 0.79
CA LEU A 48 -5.49 7.40 2.03
C LEU A 48 -5.43 8.32 3.25
N ARG A 49 -4.77 9.47 3.14
CA ARG A 49 -4.76 10.52 4.17
C ARG A 49 -6.14 11.07 4.48
N GLU A 50 -6.93 11.33 3.43
CA GLU A 50 -8.30 11.82 3.61
C GLU A 50 -9.19 10.81 4.34
N VAL A 51 -9.06 9.52 4.03
CA VAL A 51 -9.89 8.46 4.61
C VAL A 51 -9.44 8.02 5.99
N LEU A 52 -8.12 7.94 6.24
CA LEU A 52 -7.56 7.42 7.48
C LEU A 52 -7.25 8.50 8.53
N ASP A 53 -7.25 9.77 8.14
CA ASP A 53 -6.58 10.87 8.85
C ASP A 53 -5.04 10.78 8.74
N ASP A 54 -4.38 11.94 8.77
CA ASP A 54 -2.95 12.10 8.52
C ASP A 54 -2.12 11.30 9.54
N GLU A 55 -2.46 11.35 10.83
CA GLU A 55 -1.69 10.66 11.88
C GLU A 55 -1.74 9.13 11.71
N HIS A 56 -2.89 8.59 11.32
CA HIS A 56 -3.06 7.15 11.15
C HIS A 56 -2.40 6.66 9.86
N ASP A 57 -2.54 7.40 8.76
CA ASP A 57 -1.85 7.11 7.50
C ASP A 57 -0.32 7.13 7.70
N GLU A 58 0.22 8.13 8.39
CA GLU A 58 1.64 8.22 8.71
C GLU A 58 2.13 7.06 9.58
N HIS A 59 1.34 6.63 10.56
CA HIS A 59 1.68 5.46 11.39
C HIS A 59 1.76 4.17 10.56
N LEU A 60 0.76 3.94 9.69
CA LEU A 60 0.66 2.73 8.88
C LEU A 60 1.73 2.69 7.79
N SER A 61 1.92 3.79 7.07
CA SER A 61 2.97 3.93 6.06
C SER A 61 4.36 3.83 6.70
N GLY A 62 4.58 4.45 7.85
CA GLY A 62 5.80 4.31 8.63
C GLY A 62 6.10 2.88 9.08
N THR A 63 5.06 2.11 9.41
CA THR A 63 5.18 0.67 9.70
C THR A 63 5.64 -0.10 8.47
N GLY A 64 5.00 0.15 7.32
CA GLY A 64 5.37 -0.46 6.04
C GLY A 64 6.81 -0.17 5.61
N ALA A 65 7.23 1.10 5.74
CA ALA A 65 8.58 1.55 5.38
C ALA A 65 9.70 0.85 6.18
N GLN A 66 9.39 0.40 7.41
CA GLN A 66 10.34 -0.31 8.28
C GLN A 66 10.37 -1.82 8.05
N MET A 67 9.45 -2.37 7.24
CA MET A 67 9.43 -3.80 6.96
C MET A 67 10.61 -4.23 6.09
N SER A 68 11.12 -5.44 6.36
CA SER A 68 11.99 -6.10 5.39
C SER A 68 11.20 -6.50 4.15
N THR A 69 11.89 -6.70 3.02
CA THR A 69 11.28 -7.21 1.79
C THR A 69 10.48 -8.50 2.03
N ALA A 70 11.01 -9.43 2.82
CA ALA A 70 10.32 -10.69 3.12
C ALA A 70 9.03 -10.44 3.92
N ALA A 71 9.08 -9.60 4.95
CA ALA A 71 7.92 -9.25 5.76
C ALA A 71 6.82 -8.56 4.94
N MET A 72 7.20 -7.62 4.06
CA MET A 72 6.23 -6.92 3.20
C MET A 72 5.61 -7.85 2.16
N VAL A 73 6.40 -8.76 1.56
CA VAL A 73 5.86 -9.74 0.61
C VAL A 73 4.89 -10.70 1.30
N THR A 74 5.21 -11.21 2.49
CA THR A 74 4.29 -12.04 3.28
C THR A 74 3.02 -11.27 3.63
N PHE A 75 3.15 -10.03 4.11
CA PHE A 75 2.00 -9.17 4.42
C PHE A 75 1.09 -8.97 3.20
N ALA A 76 1.67 -8.68 2.04
CA ALA A 76 0.94 -8.46 0.79
C ALA A 76 0.20 -9.72 0.32
N LEU A 77 0.88 -10.88 0.35
CA LEU A 77 0.28 -12.17 -0.04
C LEU A 77 -0.90 -12.54 0.85
N ASP A 78 -0.75 -12.41 2.17
CA ASP A 78 -1.84 -12.68 3.12
C ASP A 78 -3.07 -11.80 2.84
N HIS A 79 -2.87 -10.54 2.45
CA HIS A 79 -3.96 -9.63 2.11
C HIS A 79 -4.62 -9.97 0.78
N ILE A 80 -3.86 -10.41 -0.23
CA ILE A 80 -4.41 -10.91 -1.50
C ILE A 80 -5.27 -12.16 -1.23
N GLU A 81 -4.78 -13.12 -0.43
CA GLU A 81 -5.55 -14.31 -0.09
C GLU A 81 -6.87 -13.97 0.63
N ARG A 82 -6.83 -13.00 1.56
CA ARG A 82 -8.04 -12.52 2.23
C ARG A 82 -9.03 -11.89 1.26
N LEU A 83 -8.55 -11.14 0.28
CA LEU A 83 -9.41 -10.55 -0.76
C LEU A 83 -10.08 -11.65 -1.60
N SER A 84 -9.31 -12.63 -2.07
CA SER A 84 -9.85 -13.73 -2.88
C SER A 84 -10.97 -14.47 -2.17
N ARG A 85 -10.86 -14.74 -0.86
CA ARG A 85 -11.92 -15.41 -0.07
C ARG A 85 -13.18 -14.57 0.15
N THR A 86 -13.10 -13.24 0.00
CA THR A 86 -14.23 -12.34 0.25
C THR A 86 -15.03 -12.06 -1.04
N LEU A 87 -14.44 -12.35 -2.21
CA LEU A 87 -15.05 -12.17 -3.53
C LEU A 87 -15.74 -13.43 -4.07
N GLU A 88 -15.68 -14.55 -3.34
CA GLU A 88 -16.45 -15.78 -3.58
C GLU A 88 -17.80 -15.74 -2.85
#